data_AF-A0A073IZ09-F1
#
_entry.id   AF-A0A073IZ09-F1
#
_cell.length_a   1.000
_cell.length_b   1.000
_cell.length_c   1.000
_cell.angle_alpha   90.00
_cell.angle_beta   90.00
_cell.angle_gamma   90.00
#
_symmetry.space_group_name_H-M   'P 1'
#
loop_
_entity.id
_entity.type
_entity.pdbx_description
1 polymer ?
#
loop_
_entity_poly.entity_id
_entity_poly.type
_entity_poly.pdbx_seq_one_letter_code
_entity_poly.pdbx_strand_id
1 'polypeptide(L)'
;MAVAKNYLEVAGDTVFIFFDGDGEAVHHSELINLMTSSRSLAVVWKRFRASRSNLIETLDHFGYDFDRLLNEQFREGYRDAALAKLHRVDPKWIADKRQALGFPNAPGRTRVEFSVDEIMRAYDAAGSFVGAAALLGINRKTFKKLYLWALENGLQIEHRSSASAERLAALQEKARALGITTTLTEAELKAFMDDQWGEGD
;
A
#
# COMPACT_ATOMS: atom_id res chain seq x y z
N MET A 1 17.10 -39.98 -2.81
CA MET A 1 15.78 -39.35 -2.98
C MET A 1 15.69 -38.23 -1.97
N ALA A 2 15.41 -36.98 -2.38
CA ALA A 2 15.23 -35.88 -1.45
C ALA A 2 13.87 -36.04 -0.77
N VAL A 3 13.86 -36.32 0.54
CA VAL A 3 12.62 -36.36 1.31
C VAL A 3 12.08 -34.94 1.36
N ALA A 4 10.84 -34.74 0.90
CA ALA A 4 10.19 -33.45 0.98
C ALA A 4 10.17 -33.00 2.46
N LYS A 5 10.66 -31.79 2.72
CA LYS A 5 10.62 -31.20 4.06
C LYS A 5 9.34 -30.37 4.16
N ASN A 6 8.64 -30.45 5.29
CA ASN A 6 7.55 -29.53 5.64
C ASN A 6 6.29 -29.70 4.76
N TYR A 7 5.62 -30.85 4.88
CA TYR A 7 4.39 -31.18 4.17
C TYR A 7 3.42 -31.99 5.04
N LEU A 8 2.17 -32.05 4.60
CA LEU A 8 1.11 -32.89 5.15
C LEU A 8 0.81 -34.04 4.19
N GLU A 9 0.59 -35.21 4.77
CA GLU A 9 0.04 -36.37 4.08
C GLU A 9 -1.24 -36.83 4.80
N VAL A 10 -2.19 -37.35 4.04
CA VAL A 10 -3.48 -37.80 4.58
C VAL A 10 -3.60 -39.31 4.42
N ALA A 11 -3.96 -39.99 5.50
CA ALA A 11 -4.40 -41.39 5.43
C ALA A 11 -5.66 -41.57 6.29
N GLY A 12 -6.79 -41.82 5.61
CA GLY A 12 -8.11 -41.86 6.26
C GLY A 12 -8.39 -40.54 6.97
N ASP A 13 -8.73 -40.62 8.26
CA ASP A 13 -9.06 -39.46 9.09
C ASP A 13 -7.84 -38.81 9.76
N THR A 14 -6.63 -39.27 9.43
CA THR A 14 -5.37 -38.82 10.06
C THR A 14 -4.58 -37.95 9.09
N VAL A 15 -4.04 -36.86 9.64
CA VAL A 15 -3.08 -35.97 8.97
C VAL A 15 -1.70 -36.22 9.58
N PHE A 16 -0.75 -36.60 8.73
CA PHE A 16 0.66 -36.72 9.09
C PHE A 16 1.37 -35.41 8.77
N ILE A 17 1.99 -34.81 9.79
CA ILE A 17 2.75 -33.58 9.71
C ILE A 17 4.23 -33.96 9.65
N PHE A 18 4.90 -33.70 8.53
CA PHE A 18 6.33 -33.92 8.39
C PHE A 18 7.08 -32.61 8.51
N PHE A 19 7.90 -32.45 9.55
CA PHE A 19 8.70 -31.24 9.79
C PHE A 19 10.15 -31.61 10.07
N ASP A 20 11.07 -31.11 9.24
CA ASP A 20 12.52 -31.33 9.36
C ASP A 20 12.99 -32.80 9.58
N GLY A 21 12.20 -33.77 9.14
CA GLY A 21 12.50 -35.21 9.24
C GLY A 21 11.74 -35.93 10.34
N ASP A 22 11.07 -35.20 11.23
CA ASP A 22 10.15 -35.75 12.23
C ASP A 22 8.72 -35.80 11.69
N GLY A 23 7.97 -36.83 12.10
CA GLY A 23 6.57 -37.05 11.72
C GLY A 23 5.66 -37.08 12.93
N GLU A 24 4.59 -36.29 12.91
CA GLU A 24 3.53 -36.30 13.92
C GLU A 24 2.19 -36.64 13.27
N ALA A 25 1.43 -37.56 13.85
CA ALA A 25 0.08 -37.87 13.40
C ALA A 25 -0.96 -37.17 14.29
N VAL A 26 -1.88 -36.46 13.65
CA VAL A 26 -3.02 -35.81 14.32
C VAL A 26 -4.33 -36.15 13.60
N HIS A 27 -5.43 -36.14 14.33
CA HIS A 27 -6.75 -36.33 13.72
C HIS A 27 -7.13 -35.08 12.91
N HIS A 28 -7.77 -35.25 11.74
CA HIS A 28 -8.11 -34.14 10.84
C HIS A 28 -8.99 -33.06 11.50
N SER A 29 -9.78 -33.43 12.51
CA SER A 29 -10.59 -32.49 13.27
C SER A 29 -9.76 -31.39 13.93
N GLU A 30 -8.48 -31.64 14.29
CA GLU A 30 -7.60 -30.61 14.83
C GLU A 30 -7.37 -29.50 13.80
N LEU A 31 -7.09 -29.87 12.54
CA LEU A 31 -6.92 -28.93 11.44
C LEU A 31 -8.20 -28.11 11.20
N ILE A 32 -9.35 -28.79 11.13
CA ILE A 32 -10.65 -28.17 10.87
C ILE A 32 -11.08 -27.26 12.02
N ASN A 33 -10.94 -27.71 13.26
CA ASN A 33 -11.27 -26.91 14.45
C ASN A 33 -10.38 -25.68 14.56
N LEU A 34 -9.09 -25.81 14.26
CA LEU A 34 -8.16 -24.69 14.28
C LEU A 34 -8.50 -23.68 13.19
N MET A 35 -8.84 -24.14 11.98
CA MET A 35 -9.24 -23.26 10.90
C MET A 35 -10.57 -22.56 11.19
N THR A 36 -11.56 -23.28 11.72
CA THR A 36 -12.89 -22.76 12.05
C THR A 36 -12.83 -21.73 13.18
N SER A 37 -12.07 -22.00 14.24
CA SER A 37 -11.93 -21.09 15.39
C SER A 37 -11.09 -19.86 15.07
N SER A 38 -9.99 -20.01 14.34
CA SER A 38 -9.06 -18.90 14.06
C SER A 38 -9.41 -18.08 12.82
N ARG A 39 -10.14 -18.68 11.87
CA ARG A 39 -10.39 -18.11 10.53
C ARG A 39 -9.09 -17.61 9.85
N SER A 40 -7.95 -18.24 10.14
CA SER A 40 -6.61 -17.76 9.74
C SER A 40 -5.69 -18.91 9.33
N LEU A 41 -5.26 -18.89 8.08
CA LEU A 41 -4.23 -19.82 7.59
C LEU A 41 -2.87 -19.60 8.28
N ALA A 42 -2.58 -18.39 8.75
CA ALA A 42 -1.33 -18.11 9.45
C ALA A 42 -1.27 -18.84 10.80
N VAL A 43 -2.41 -18.97 11.49
CA VAL A 43 -2.52 -19.72 12.74
C VAL A 43 -2.37 -21.22 12.47
N VAL A 44 -3.08 -21.74 11.46
CA VAL A 44 -2.96 -23.15 11.05
C VAL A 44 -1.52 -23.49 10.64
N TRP A 45 -0.89 -22.65 9.83
CA TRP A 45 0.49 -22.81 9.40
C TRP A 45 1.47 -22.89 10.58
N LYS A 46 1.25 -22.15 11.67
CA LYS A 46 2.14 -22.22 12.85
C LYS A 46 2.13 -23.60 13.51
N ARG A 47 1.00 -24.31 13.46
CA ARG A 47 0.83 -25.66 14.02
C ARG A 47 1.29 -26.75 13.06
N PHE A 48 0.87 -26.66 11.80
CA PHE A 48 1.03 -27.71 10.81
C PHE A 48 2.27 -27.55 9.92
N ARG A 49 2.90 -26.38 9.91
CA ARG A 49 4.20 -26.06 9.27
C ARG A 49 4.36 -26.42 7.79
N ALA A 50 3.28 -26.79 7.11
CA ALA A 50 3.30 -27.15 5.71
C ALA A 50 3.19 -25.95 4.77
N SER A 51 3.43 -26.19 3.48
CA SER A 51 3.21 -25.15 2.46
C SER A 51 1.74 -24.73 2.39
N ARG A 52 1.48 -23.47 1.99
CA ARG A 52 0.11 -22.95 1.84
C ARG A 52 -0.74 -23.82 0.93
N SER A 53 -0.24 -24.19 -0.25
CA SER A 53 -1.01 -25.00 -1.20
C SER A 53 -1.39 -26.34 -0.60
N ASN A 54 -0.44 -27.01 0.06
CA ASN A 54 -0.70 -28.28 0.73
C ASN A 54 -1.67 -28.14 1.92
N LEU A 55 -1.64 -27.03 2.67
CA LEU A 55 -2.65 -26.74 3.70
C LEU A 55 -4.05 -26.56 3.11
N ILE A 56 -4.17 -25.79 2.02
CA ILE A 56 -5.46 -25.55 1.36
C ILE A 56 -6.00 -26.83 0.75
N GLU A 57 -5.15 -27.63 0.09
CA GLU A 57 -5.51 -28.94 -0.46
C GLU A 57 -5.96 -29.92 0.64
N THR A 58 -5.27 -29.92 1.78
CA THR A 58 -5.65 -30.78 2.92
C THR A 58 -6.98 -30.32 3.54
N LEU A 59 -7.20 -29.01 3.66
CA LEU A 59 -8.48 -28.47 4.14
C LEU A 59 -9.63 -28.85 3.20
N ASP A 60 -9.42 -28.69 1.89
CA ASP A 60 -10.40 -29.05 0.85
C ASP A 60 -10.71 -30.56 0.87
N HIS A 61 -9.69 -31.40 1.04
CA HIS A 61 -9.85 -32.85 1.18
C HIS A 61 -10.81 -33.24 2.31
N PHE A 62 -10.79 -32.52 3.43
CA PHE A 62 -11.71 -32.73 4.56
C PHE A 62 -12.97 -31.85 4.50
N GLY A 63 -13.29 -31.28 3.33
CA GLY A 63 -14.53 -30.54 3.08
C GLY A 63 -14.55 -29.10 3.62
N TYR A 64 -13.40 -28.53 3.99
CA TYR A 64 -13.32 -27.12 4.37
C TYR A 64 -13.03 -26.24 3.16
N ASP A 65 -14.05 -25.50 2.73
CA ASP A 65 -13.95 -24.56 1.62
C ASP A 65 -13.29 -23.24 2.06
N PHE A 66 -12.01 -23.08 1.72
CA PHE A 66 -11.26 -21.86 2.00
C PHE A 66 -11.74 -20.65 1.18
N ASP A 67 -12.25 -20.88 -0.04
CA ASP A 67 -12.75 -19.80 -0.89
C ASP A 67 -14.08 -19.26 -0.37
N ARG A 68 -14.92 -20.11 0.22
CA ARG A 68 -16.11 -19.68 0.99
C ARG A 68 -15.72 -18.80 2.17
N LEU A 69 -14.69 -19.16 2.94
CA LEU A 69 -14.21 -18.31 4.03
C LEU A 69 -13.77 -16.94 3.51
N LEU A 70 -12.98 -16.90 2.43
CA LEU A 70 -12.57 -15.64 1.83
C LEU A 70 -13.78 -14.82 1.37
N ASN A 71 -14.79 -15.44 0.78
CA ASN A 71 -16.03 -14.77 0.36
C ASN A 71 -16.72 -14.08 1.55
N GLU A 72 -16.87 -14.79 2.67
CA GLU A 72 -17.43 -14.24 3.91
C GLU A 72 -16.60 -13.07 4.44
N GLN A 73 -15.27 -13.21 4.48
CA GLN A 73 -14.37 -12.14 4.93
C GLN A 73 -14.39 -10.92 4.00
N PHE A 74 -14.54 -11.11 2.68
CA PHE A 74 -14.73 -10.00 1.76
C PHE A 74 -16.07 -9.28 1.98
N ARG A 75 -17.15 -10.01 2.29
CA ARG A 75 -18.45 -9.43 2.65
C ARG A 75 -18.40 -8.69 3.99
N GLU A 76 -17.60 -9.16 4.93
CA GLU A 76 -17.30 -8.47 6.20
C GLU A 76 -16.48 -7.18 6.00
N GLY A 77 -16.01 -6.89 4.78
CA GLY A 77 -15.32 -5.65 4.44
C GLY A 77 -13.81 -5.70 4.66
N TYR A 78 -13.22 -6.87 4.84
CA TYR A 78 -11.77 -6.99 4.97
C TYR A 78 -11.08 -6.53 3.68
N ARG A 79 -10.00 -5.76 3.86
CA ARG A 79 -9.11 -5.30 2.78
C ARG A 79 -8.09 -6.37 2.42
N ASP A 80 -7.59 -6.34 1.19
CA ASP A 80 -6.63 -7.34 0.70
C ASP A 80 -5.36 -7.41 1.53
N ALA A 81 -4.81 -6.26 1.91
CA ALA A 81 -3.64 -6.20 2.77
C ALA A 81 -3.89 -6.77 4.18
N ALA A 82 -5.12 -6.68 4.70
CA ALA A 82 -5.48 -7.25 6.00
C ALA A 82 -5.58 -8.77 5.90
N LEU A 83 -6.24 -9.30 4.87
CA LEU A 83 -6.35 -10.75 4.63
C LEU A 83 -5.00 -11.37 4.28
N ALA A 84 -4.18 -10.68 3.49
CA ALA A 84 -2.81 -11.11 3.18
C ALA A 84 -1.99 -11.32 4.45
N LYS A 85 -2.10 -10.41 5.42
CA LYS A 85 -1.48 -10.57 6.74
C LYS A 85 -2.13 -11.69 7.55
N LEU A 86 -3.47 -11.75 7.59
CA LEU A 86 -4.24 -12.72 8.35
C LEU A 86 -3.94 -14.16 7.92
N HIS A 87 -3.78 -14.39 6.61
CA HIS A 87 -3.51 -15.72 6.04
C HIS A 87 -2.02 -15.95 5.75
N ARG A 88 -1.17 -14.93 5.97
CA ARG A 88 0.26 -14.94 5.63
C ARG A 88 0.51 -15.37 4.18
N VAL A 89 -0.22 -14.72 3.28
CA VAL A 89 -0.16 -14.94 1.84
C VAL A 89 0.20 -13.65 1.12
N ASP A 90 0.55 -13.77 -0.16
CA ASP A 90 0.85 -12.61 -0.98
C ASP A 90 -0.41 -11.73 -1.20
N PRO A 91 -0.31 -10.39 -1.06
CA PRO A 91 -1.43 -9.49 -1.32
C PRO A 91 -2.01 -9.61 -2.73
N LYS A 92 -1.18 -9.86 -3.74
CA LYS A 92 -1.64 -10.08 -5.12
C LYS A 92 -2.50 -11.33 -5.21
N TRP A 93 -2.13 -12.41 -4.51
CA TRP A 93 -2.93 -13.63 -4.48
C TRP A 93 -4.33 -13.41 -3.88
N ILE A 94 -4.45 -12.58 -2.83
CA ILE A 94 -5.75 -12.20 -2.27
C ILE A 94 -6.56 -11.34 -3.26
N ALA A 95 -5.91 -10.41 -3.95
CA ALA A 95 -6.57 -9.59 -4.97
C ALA A 95 -7.09 -10.45 -6.14
N ASP A 96 -6.29 -11.42 -6.61
CA ASP A 96 -6.69 -12.37 -7.65
C ASP A 96 -7.90 -13.22 -7.18
N LYS A 97 -7.88 -13.69 -5.92
CA LYS A 97 -9.02 -14.42 -5.31
C LYS A 97 -10.26 -13.55 -5.17
N ARG A 98 -10.12 -12.29 -4.76
CA ARG A 98 -11.22 -11.32 -4.68
C ARG A 98 -11.93 -11.18 -6.02
N GLN A 99 -11.16 -10.99 -7.09
CA GLN A 99 -11.68 -10.87 -8.45
C GLN A 99 -12.36 -12.17 -8.91
N ALA A 100 -11.74 -13.33 -8.66
CA ALA A 100 -12.31 -14.63 -8.99
C ALA A 100 -13.65 -14.90 -8.29
N LEU A 101 -13.82 -14.37 -7.06
CA LEU A 101 -15.07 -14.46 -6.28
C LEU A 101 -16.08 -13.36 -6.63
N GLY A 102 -15.83 -12.53 -7.64
CA GLY A 102 -16.76 -11.53 -8.15
C GLY A 102 -16.84 -10.24 -7.31
N PHE A 103 -15.93 -10.04 -6.36
CA PHE A 103 -15.87 -8.78 -5.61
C PHE A 103 -15.11 -7.72 -6.40
N PRO A 104 -15.57 -6.46 -6.37
CA PRO A 104 -14.80 -5.36 -6.94
C PRO A 104 -13.49 -5.25 -6.15
N ASN A 105 -12.38 -5.03 -6.85
CA ASN A 105 -11.11 -4.69 -6.21
C ASN A 105 -11.36 -3.51 -5.28
N ALA A 106 -11.24 -3.74 -3.96
CA ALA A 106 -11.29 -2.63 -3.02
C ALA A 106 -10.11 -1.74 -3.39
N PRO A 107 -10.32 -0.48 -3.81
CA PRO A 107 -9.22 0.37 -4.22
C PRO A 107 -8.21 0.38 -3.08
N GLY A 108 -7.00 -0.12 -3.37
CA GLY A 108 -5.91 -0.13 -2.41
C GLY A 108 -5.64 1.31 -2.00
N ARG A 109 -6.11 1.70 -0.80
CA ARG A 109 -6.30 3.11 -0.40
C ARG A 109 -7.26 3.79 -1.38
N THR A 110 -8.36 4.37 -0.91
CA THR A 110 -9.07 5.37 -1.72
C THR A 110 -8.02 6.36 -2.18
N ARG A 111 -7.73 6.34 -3.49
CA ARG A 111 -6.86 7.32 -4.11
C ARG A 111 -7.65 8.61 -3.97
N VAL A 112 -7.33 9.41 -2.95
CA VAL A 112 -7.87 10.75 -2.86
C VAL A 112 -7.39 11.43 -4.14
N GLU A 113 -8.31 11.64 -5.06
CA GLU A 113 -8.02 12.29 -6.33
C GLU A 113 -8.00 13.79 -6.05
N PHE A 114 -6.81 14.37 -6.13
CA PHE A 114 -6.63 15.81 -6.06
C PHE A 114 -6.56 16.35 -7.48
N SER A 115 -7.32 17.39 -7.77
CA SER A 115 -7.17 18.14 -9.02
C SER A 115 -5.81 18.83 -9.10
N VAL A 116 -5.35 19.14 -10.31
CA VAL A 116 -4.14 19.94 -10.55
C VAL A 116 -4.19 21.24 -9.75
N ASP A 117 -5.34 21.93 -9.80
CA ASP A 117 -5.55 23.21 -9.10
C ASP A 117 -5.48 23.08 -7.58
N GLU A 118 -5.94 21.97 -6.99
CA GLU A 118 -5.81 21.73 -5.55
C GLU A 118 -4.37 21.47 -5.13
N ILE A 119 -3.62 20.73 -5.94
CA ILE A 119 -2.20 20.44 -5.69
C ILE A 119 -1.37 21.74 -5.78
N MET A 120 -1.61 22.55 -6.82
CA MET A 120 -0.92 23.83 -7.02
C MET A 120 -1.26 24.83 -5.91
N ARG A 121 -2.56 24.99 -5.57
CA ARG A 121 -2.98 25.88 -4.47
C ARG A 121 -2.42 25.45 -3.12
N ALA A 122 -2.34 24.15 -2.85
CA ALA A 122 -1.76 23.66 -1.60
C ALA A 122 -0.26 23.98 -1.50
N TYR A 123 0.48 23.91 -2.61
CA TYR A 123 1.88 24.31 -2.65
C TYR A 123 2.04 25.83 -2.51
N ASP A 124 1.27 26.61 -3.26
CA ASP A 124 1.28 28.09 -3.20
C ASP A 124 0.95 28.60 -1.79
N ALA A 125 -0.02 27.98 -1.12
CA ALA A 125 -0.43 28.37 0.23
C ALA A 125 0.62 28.03 1.31
N ALA A 126 1.34 26.92 1.15
CA ALA A 126 2.26 26.42 2.16
C ALA A 126 3.74 26.77 1.94
N GLY A 127 4.12 27.12 0.70
CA GLY A 127 5.50 27.39 0.30
C GLY A 127 6.47 26.20 0.45
N SER A 128 5.97 25.00 0.76
CA SER A 128 6.79 23.81 1.02
C SER A 128 6.02 22.52 0.76
N PHE A 129 6.71 21.44 0.38
CA PHE A 129 6.09 20.13 0.20
C PHE A 129 5.56 19.53 1.51
N VAL A 130 6.18 19.85 2.64
CA VAL A 130 5.76 19.34 3.95
C VAL A 130 4.46 20.01 4.37
N GLY A 131 4.40 21.35 4.31
CA GLY A 131 3.18 22.08 4.62
C GLY A 131 2.03 21.76 3.67
N ALA A 132 2.32 21.67 2.37
CA ALA A 132 1.28 21.35 1.37
C ALA A 132 0.73 19.92 1.53
N ALA A 133 1.60 18.95 1.85
CA ALA A 133 1.17 17.59 2.15
C ALA A 133 0.29 17.53 3.42
N ALA A 134 0.63 18.34 4.44
CA ALA A 134 -0.18 18.47 5.65
C ALA A 134 -1.56 19.07 5.36
N LEU A 135 -1.65 20.10 4.52
CA LEU A 135 -2.93 20.70 4.09
C LEU A 135 -3.84 19.69 3.38
N LEU A 136 -3.26 18.78 2.59
CA LEU A 136 -4.01 17.74 1.87
C LEU A 136 -4.15 16.41 2.64
N GLY A 137 -3.65 16.33 3.87
CA GLY A 137 -3.72 15.11 4.69
C GLY A 137 -2.98 13.90 4.09
N ILE A 138 -1.97 14.12 3.25
CA ILE A 138 -1.17 13.07 2.61
C ILE A 138 0.29 13.12 3.03
N ASN A 139 1.07 12.09 2.66
CA ASN A 139 2.50 12.10 2.95
C ASN A 139 3.27 12.97 1.93
N ARG A 140 4.43 13.48 2.36
CA ARG A 140 5.32 14.33 1.53
C ARG A 140 5.71 13.69 0.20
N LYS A 141 6.03 12.39 0.19
CA LYS A 141 6.48 11.67 -1.02
C LYS A 141 5.37 11.57 -2.06
N THR A 142 4.14 11.35 -1.61
CA THR A 142 2.93 11.30 -2.43
C THR A 142 2.61 12.69 -2.96
N PHE A 143 2.66 13.72 -2.12
CA PHE A 143 2.48 15.11 -2.56
C PHE A 143 3.49 15.50 -3.63
N LYS A 144 4.80 15.24 -3.41
CA LYS A 144 5.85 15.57 -4.38
C LYS A 144 5.60 14.94 -5.76
N LYS A 145 5.16 13.68 -5.80
CA LYS A 145 4.80 12.99 -7.05
C LYS A 145 3.60 13.65 -7.74
N LEU A 146 2.56 14.00 -6.97
CA LEU A 146 1.37 14.68 -7.49
C LEU A 146 1.70 16.08 -8.01
N TYR A 147 2.58 16.82 -7.34
CA TYR A 147 3.02 18.16 -7.74
C TYR A 147 3.85 18.14 -9.02
N LEU A 148 4.81 17.21 -9.15
CA LEU A 148 5.57 17.05 -10.39
C LEU A 148 4.66 16.67 -11.57
N TRP A 149 3.72 15.76 -11.34
CA TRP A 149 2.71 15.43 -12.32
C TRP A 149 1.82 16.63 -12.68
N ALA A 150 1.42 17.44 -11.69
CA ALA A 150 0.63 18.65 -11.90
C ALA A 150 1.40 19.72 -12.71
N LEU A 151 2.72 19.86 -12.52
CA LEU A 151 3.55 20.73 -13.35
C LEU A 151 3.64 20.26 -14.81
N GLU A 152 3.82 18.95 -15.01
CA GLU A 152 3.90 18.35 -16.34
C GLU A 152 2.58 18.45 -17.12
N ASN A 153 1.43 18.38 -16.42
CA ASN A 153 0.11 18.40 -17.03
C ASN A 153 -0.55 19.80 -17.03
N GLY A 154 -0.16 20.70 -16.12
CA GLY A 154 -0.64 22.09 -16.06
C GLY A 154 -0.13 22.96 -17.22
N LEU A 155 1.03 22.62 -17.79
CA LEU A 155 1.58 23.27 -18.99
C LEU A 155 0.75 23.07 -20.26
N GLN A 156 -0.20 22.14 -20.28
CA GLN A 156 -1.13 21.98 -21.41
C GLN A 156 -2.43 22.81 -21.26
N ILE A 157 -2.67 23.42 -20.11
CA ILE A 157 -3.91 24.17 -19.83
C ILE A 157 -3.71 25.70 -19.95
N GLU A 158 -2.47 26.21 -19.88
CA GLU A 158 -2.20 27.64 -19.98
C GLU A 158 -2.18 28.18 -21.42
N HIS A 159 -3.34 28.16 -22.06
CA HIS A 159 -3.70 29.12 -23.12
C HIS A 159 -4.81 30.05 -22.62
N ARG A 160 -4.58 30.72 -21.48
CA ARG A 160 -5.29 31.88 -20.87
C ARG A 160 -4.83 31.98 -19.41
N SER A 161 -4.36 33.05 -18.80
CA SER A 161 -4.11 34.45 -19.16
C SER A 161 -3.43 35.14 -17.95
N SER A 162 -2.38 35.92 -18.19
CA SER A 162 -1.99 37.19 -17.51
C SER A 162 -1.74 37.31 -15.99
N ALA A 163 -1.93 36.30 -15.14
CA ALA A 163 -1.80 36.49 -13.67
C ALA A 163 -0.35 36.46 -13.11
N SER A 164 0.63 36.01 -13.88
CA SER A 164 2.04 35.85 -13.42
C SER A 164 2.86 37.14 -13.48
N ALA A 165 2.60 38.01 -14.45
CA ALA A 165 3.34 39.26 -14.62
C ALA A 165 3.05 40.28 -13.51
N GLU A 166 1.80 40.35 -13.03
CA GLU A 166 1.40 41.27 -11.95
C GLU A 166 1.99 40.85 -10.59
N ARG A 167 2.14 39.54 -10.34
CA ARG A 167 2.71 39.01 -9.10
C ARG A 167 4.22 39.24 -8.99
N LEU A 168 4.94 39.15 -10.12
CA LEU A 168 6.37 39.45 -10.18
C LEU A 168 6.66 40.94 -9.92
N ALA A 169 5.82 41.84 -10.44
CA ALA A 169 5.96 43.27 -10.21
C ALA A 169 5.78 43.64 -8.73
N ALA A 170 4.76 43.07 -8.06
CA ALA A 170 4.48 43.34 -6.65
C ALA A 170 5.58 42.85 -5.69
N LEU A 171 6.24 41.73 -6.02
CA LEU A 171 7.34 41.18 -5.23
C LEU A 171 8.65 41.95 -5.42
N GLN A 172 8.92 42.45 -6.64
CA GLN A 172 10.06 43.33 -6.90
C GLN A 172 9.94 44.68 -6.18
N GLU A 173 8.73 45.21 -6.08
CA GLU A 173 8.48 46.47 -5.36
C GLU A 173 8.70 46.31 -3.85
N LYS A 174 8.26 45.19 -3.26
CA LYS A 174 8.54 44.86 -1.85
C LYS A 174 10.02 44.60 -1.56
N ALA A 175 10.75 43.98 -2.48
CA ALA A 175 12.19 43.74 -2.32
C ALA A 175 12.99 45.06 -2.34
N ARG A 176 12.59 46.03 -3.18
CA ARG A 176 13.18 47.39 -3.18
C ARG A 176 12.92 48.14 -1.88
N ALA A 177 11.74 47.99 -1.30
CA ALA A 177 11.38 48.63 -0.02
C ALA A 177 12.22 48.14 1.17
N LEU A 178 12.83 46.94 1.05
CA LEU A 178 13.69 46.34 2.08
C LEU A 178 15.19 46.60 1.86
N GLY A 179 15.57 47.41 0.86
CA GLY A 179 16.96 47.81 0.63
C GLY A 179 17.88 46.70 0.10
N ILE A 180 17.31 45.58 -0.37
CA ILE A 180 18.06 44.45 -0.93
C ILE A 180 18.35 44.76 -2.40
N THR A 181 19.58 45.17 -2.71
CA THR A 181 20.00 45.56 -4.08
C THR A 181 20.57 44.41 -4.91
N THR A 182 20.62 43.19 -4.38
CA THR A 182 21.03 42.00 -5.12
C THR A 182 19.80 41.31 -5.71
N THR A 183 19.62 41.42 -7.03
CA THR A 183 18.67 40.62 -7.79
C THR A 183 19.17 39.17 -7.84
N LEU A 184 18.85 38.39 -6.82
CA LEU A 184 19.01 36.94 -6.84
C LEU A 184 17.92 36.35 -7.73
N THR A 185 18.33 35.48 -8.65
CA THR A 185 17.37 34.76 -9.49
C THR A 185 16.63 33.70 -8.68
N GLU A 186 15.41 33.36 -9.09
CA GLU A 186 14.57 32.34 -8.41
C GLU A 186 15.29 30.99 -8.30
N ALA A 187 16.15 30.67 -9.28
CA ALA A 187 16.99 29.48 -9.27
C ALA A 187 18.08 29.51 -8.18
N GLU A 188 18.71 30.67 -7.93
CA GLU A 188 19.77 30.83 -6.92
C GLU A 188 19.21 30.80 -5.50
N LEU A 189 18.03 31.40 -5.28
CA LEU A 189 17.35 31.36 -3.98
C LEU A 189 16.90 29.93 -3.63
N LYS A 190 16.46 29.18 -4.64
CA LYS A 190 16.05 27.78 -4.52
C LYS A 190 17.23 26.85 -4.26
N ALA A 191 18.34 27.04 -4.96
CA ALA A 191 19.57 26.27 -4.72
C ALA A 191 20.11 26.51 -3.29
N PHE A 192 20.08 27.75 -2.81
CA PHE A 192 20.52 28.09 -1.46
C PHE A 192 19.66 27.43 -0.35
N MET A 193 18.35 27.31 -0.56
CA MET A 193 17.44 26.67 0.39
C MET A 193 17.59 25.13 0.42
N ASP A 194 17.91 24.51 -0.72
CA ASP A 194 18.12 23.05 -0.83
C ASP A 194 19.49 22.60 -0.29
N ASP A 195 20.55 23.41 -0.45
CA ASP A 195 21.92 23.06 0.00
C ASP A 195 22.13 23.21 1.53
N GLN A 196 21.35 24.06 2.20
CA GLN A 196 21.55 24.34 3.63
C GLN A 196 20.94 23.30 4.59
N TRP A 197 20.27 22.25 4.09
CA TRP A 197 19.60 21.24 4.93
C TRP A 197 19.85 19.79 4.50
N GLY A 198 20.89 19.55 3.70
CA GLY A 198 21.46 18.21 3.53
C GLY A 198 22.35 17.84 4.70
N GLU A 199 21.93 16.88 5.53
CA GLU A 199 22.68 15.65 5.88
C GLU A 199 22.03 14.89 7.03
N GLY A 200 21.99 13.57 6.89
CA GLY A 200 21.57 12.60 7.90
C GLY A 200 20.85 11.42 7.26
N ASP A 201 21.63 10.41 6.86
CA ASP A 201 21.23 9.11 6.28
C ASP A 201 19.98 8.44 6.89
#